data_AF-E3LXD4-F1
#
_entry.id   AF-E3LXD4-F1
#
_cell.length_a   1.000
_cell.length_b   1.000
_cell.length_c   1.000
_cell.angle_alpha   90.00
_cell.angle_beta   90.00
_cell.angle_gamma   90.00
#
_symmetry.space_group_name_H-M   'P 1'
#
loop_
_entity.id
_entity.type
_entity.pdbx_description
1 polymer ?
#
loop_
_entity_poly.entity_id
_entity_poly.type
_entity_poly.pdbx_seq_one_letter_code
_entity_poly.pdbx_strand_id
1 'polypeptide(L)'
;MSIKDTLTNLKAEWPKMQEDYEPELWENIYQEKHAKSFFESVDLLRKIENLSEQEAERKLLDILIKVTFIETSLTIHGKQDAETLFDNLKKAQNDKPNIPFSSAEEVKSFCDSMKIIFREDMAHRYRNTGVQSRRFVQEMRKRLELGDVLKEANFDDIIQDFRSTIVNKYCQKFAEKEAGLDFSTLYHFSKAVNGFKFDMEQDRLFLDEEASDCISLLLPIFTDTINSQHAFKLDASRHVSGFFTLQETCYPERSQYFMLSDELFQIEAALYRKTLSNKENNQAFCTVISGSGRILPNHPSQQIEIFELELYPFSFLNNLVTENAGKTLVKGIKYPSNANTVNGFLTSLESTFSSRLLKRLSA
;
A
#
# COMPACT_ATOMS: atom_id res chain seq x y z
N MET A 1 -23.38 -17.89 5.90
CA MET A 1 -23.54 -17.03 4.71
C MET A 1 -22.49 -17.48 3.70
N SER A 2 -22.86 -17.73 2.45
CA SER A 2 -21.88 -18.16 1.43
C SER A 2 -20.96 -17.00 1.06
N ILE A 3 -19.71 -17.26 0.63
CA ILE A 3 -18.81 -16.23 0.06
C ILE A 3 -19.49 -15.47 -1.07
N LYS A 4 -20.32 -16.17 -1.87
CA LYS A 4 -21.09 -15.55 -2.95
C LYS A 4 -22.11 -14.53 -2.44
N ASP A 5 -22.80 -14.83 -1.35
CA ASP A 5 -23.78 -13.91 -0.74
C ASP A 5 -23.07 -12.71 -0.12
N THR A 6 -21.93 -12.93 0.54
CA THR A 6 -21.07 -11.87 1.08
C THR A 6 -20.61 -10.92 -0.02
N LEU A 7 -20.11 -11.45 -1.14
CA LEU A 7 -19.66 -10.63 -2.28
C LEU A 7 -20.80 -9.84 -2.92
N THR A 8 -21.99 -10.42 -3.06
CA THR A 8 -23.16 -9.71 -3.59
C THR A 8 -23.58 -8.56 -2.67
N ASN A 9 -23.60 -8.78 -1.36
CA ASN A 9 -23.94 -7.73 -0.39
C ASN A 9 -22.91 -6.60 -0.41
N LEU A 10 -21.61 -6.91 -0.45
CA LEU A 10 -20.54 -5.91 -0.53
C LEU A 10 -20.60 -5.07 -1.81
N LYS A 11 -21.02 -5.65 -2.94
CA LYS A 11 -21.22 -4.91 -4.20
C LYS A 11 -22.39 -3.94 -4.15
N ALA A 12 -23.41 -4.23 -3.34
CA ALA A 12 -24.55 -3.33 -3.15
C ALA A 12 -24.23 -2.20 -2.15
N GLU A 13 -23.34 -2.46 -1.19
CA GLU A 13 -22.98 -1.52 -0.13
C GLU A 13 -22.07 -0.38 -0.62
N TRP A 14 -21.16 -0.66 -1.56
CA TRP A 14 -20.19 0.32 -2.05
C TRP A 14 -20.43 0.68 -3.51
N PRO A 15 -20.52 1.98 -3.87
CA PRO A 15 -20.59 2.38 -5.26
C PRO A 15 -19.33 1.92 -5.99
N LYS A 16 -19.49 1.54 -7.26
CA LYS A 16 -18.35 1.20 -8.11
C LYS A 16 -17.41 2.40 -8.16
N MET A 17 -16.12 2.20 -7.88
CA MET A 17 -15.11 3.24 -8.11
C MET A 17 -15.12 3.64 -9.59
N GLN A 18 -15.37 4.93 -9.83
CA GLN A 18 -15.40 5.56 -11.13
C GLN A 18 -14.40 6.70 -11.14
N GLU A 19 -13.88 7.01 -12.32
CA GLU A 19 -12.89 8.07 -12.48
C GLU A 19 -13.51 9.46 -12.32
N ASP A 20 -14.82 9.59 -12.61
CA ASP A 20 -15.55 10.85 -12.69
C ASP A 20 -15.46 11.67 -11.40
N TYR A 21 -15.29 12.99 -11.57
CA TYR A 21 -15.26 13.94 -10.46
C TYR A 21 -16.67 14.15 -9.88
N GLU A 22 -16.95 13.60 -8.70
CA GLU A 22 -18.27 13.64 -8.04
C GLU A 22 -18.21 14.21 -6.61
N PRO A 23 -17.87 15.50 -6.43
CA PRO A 23 -17.63 16.09 -5.10
C PRO A 23 -18.84 16.00 -4.16
N GLU A 24 -20.05 16.33 -4.63
CA GLU A 24 -21.28 16.28 -3.81
C GLU A 24 -21.57 14.85 -3.32
N LEU A 25 -21.30 13.83 -4.14
CA LEU A 25 -21.46 12.43 -3.73
C LEU A 25 -20.45 12.08 -2.64
N TRP A 26 -19.20 12.51 -2.79
CA TRP A 26 -18.13 12.23 -1.83
C TRP A 26 -18.35 12.95 -0.49
N GLU A 27 -18.81 14.19 -0.50
CA GLU A 27 -19.20 14.94 0.70
C GLU A 27 -20.24 14.16 1.51
N ASN A 28 -21.33 13.73 0.86
CA ASN A 28 -22.38 12.95 1.49
C ASN A 28 -21.83 11.63 2.07
N ILE A 29 -20.94 10.93 1.35
CA ILE A 29 -20.33 9.69 1.85
C ILE A 29 -19.50 9.94 3.11
N TYR A 30 -18.69 11.02 3.15
CA TYR A 30 -17.91 11.35 4.35
C TYR A 30 -18.81 11.67 5.55
N GLN A 31 -19.87 12.44 5.34
CA GLN A 31 -20.81 12.83 6.39
C GLN A 31 -21.69 11.68 6.89
N GLU A 32 -22.06 10.73 6.03
CA GLU A 32 -22.97 9.62 6.39
C GLU A 32 -22.21 8.36 6.81
N LYS A 33 -21.29 7.87 5.97
CA LYS A 33 -20.61 6.59 6.20
C LYS A 33 -19.39 6.70 7.10
N HIS A 34 -18.71 7.85 7.07
CA HIS A 34 -17.54 8.14 7.92
C HIS A 34 -17.84 9.18 9.01
N ALA A 35 -19.13 9.36 9.35
CA ALA A 35 -19.63 10.41 10.24
C ALA A 35 -18.80 10.59 11.52
N LYS A 36 -18.50 9.48 12.22
CA LYS A 36 -17.77 9.50 13.48
C LYS A 36 -16.38 10.12 13.33
N SER A 37 -15.55 9.54 12.46
CA SER A 37 -14.18 10.03 12.23
C SER A 37 -14.18 11.42 11.59
N PHE A 38 -15.19 11.73 10.78
CA PHE A 38 -15.37 13.04 10.17
C PHE A 38 -15.59 14.12 11.22
N PHE A 39 -16.62 13.99 12.07
CA PHE A 39 -16.92 14.99 13.10
C PHE A 39 -15.83 15.09 14.17
N GLU A 40 -15.18 13.97 14.55
CA GLU A 40 -13.99 14.00 15.41
C GLU A 40 -12.86 14.83 14.78
N SER A 41 -12.66 14.71 13.46
CA SER A 41 -11.65 15.46 12.73
C SER A 41 -12.02 16.94 12.56
N VAL A 42 -13.31 17.26 12.35
CA VAL A 42 -13.80 18.65 12.35
C VAL A 42 -13.54 19.31 13.69
N ASP A 43 -13.85 18.64 14.80
CA ASP A 43 -13.63 19.15 16.14
C ASP A 43 -12.15 19.42 16.44
N LEU A 44 -11.25 18.54 15.98
CA LEU A 44 -9.82 18.72 16.12
C LEU A 44 -9.31 19.88 15.25
N LEU A 45 -9.69 19.92 13.97
CA LEU A 45 -9.29 20.98 13.05
C LEU A 45 -9.74 22.36 13.56
N ARG A 46 -10.97 22.44 14.08
CA ARG A 46 -11.51 23.65 14.72
C ARG A 46 -10.61 24.16 15.83
N LYS A 47 -10.09 23.27 16.68
CA LYS A 47 -9.21 23.61 17.81
C LYS A 47 -7.81 23.98 17.37
N ILE A 48 -7.25 23.25 16.40
CA ILE A 48 -5.89 23.46 15.89
C ILE A 48 -5.78 24.81 15.18
N GLU A 49 -6.75 25.13 14.34
CA GLU A 49 -6.71 26.35 13.51
C GLU A 49 -7.59 27.49 14.04
N ASN A 50 -8.23 27.31 15.19
CA ASN A 50 -9.13 28.29 15.81
C ASN A 50 -10.21 28.82 14.85
N LEU A 51 -10.90 27.89 14.18
CA LEU A 51 -11.97 28.17 13.22
C LEU A 51 -13.36 28.10 13.87
N SER A 52 -14.39 28.58 13.17
CA SER A 52 -15.75 28.15 13.47
C SER A 52 -15.99 26.71 13.00
N GLU A 53 -17.03 26.06 13.52
CA GLU A 53 -17.39 24.69 13.14
C GLU A 53 -17.69 24.57 11.63
N GLN A 54 -18.46 25.52 11.08
CA GLN A 54 -18.78 25.55 9.64
C GLN A 54 -17.54 25.77 8.76
N GLU A 55 -16.59 26.59 9.21
CA GLU A 55 -15.34 26.80 8.47
C GLU A 55 -14.44 25.57 8.50
N ALA A 56 -14.32 24.90 9.65
CA ALA A 56 -13.57 23.67 9.79
C ALA A 56 -14.18 22.55 8.95
N GLU A 57 -15.51 22.39 8.97
CA GLU A 57 -16.22 21.40 8.16
C GLU A 57 -15.96 21.63 6.65
N ARG A 58 -16.19 22.86 6.17
CA ARG A 58 -15.96 23.22 4.77
C ARG A 58 -14.50 23.01 4.35
N LYS A 59 -13.53 23.39 5.19
CA LYS A 59 -12.10 23.20 4.90
C LYS A 59 -11.73 21.73 4.86
N LEU A 60 -12.24 20.93 5.79
CA LEU A 60 -11.98 19.49 5.82
C LEU A 60 -12.57 18.79 4.59
N LEU A 61 -13.80 19.13 4.20
CA LEU A 61 -14.43 18.59 2.99
C LEU A 61 -13.64 18.93 1.72
N ASP A 62 -13.21 20.19 1.55
CA ASP A 62 -12.37 20.58 0.40
C ASP A 62 -11.11 19.70 0.28
N ILE A 63 -10.44 19.48 1.41
CA ILE A 63 -9.24 18.62 1.45
C ILE A 63 -9.59 17.17 1.14
N LEU A 64 -10.66 16.62 1.74
CA LEU A 64 -11.08 15.24 1.56
C LEU A 64 -11.54 14.95 0.12
N ILE A 65 -12.18 15.91 -0.55
CA ILE A 65 -12.55 15.81 -1.96
C ILE A 65 -11.30 15.74 -2.83
N LYS A 66 -10.33 16.64 -2.62
CA LYS A 66 -9.03 16.62 -3.30
C LYS A 66 -8.29 15.31 -3.10
N VAL A 67 -8.25 14.82 -1.86
CA VAL A 67 -7.68 13.51 -1.51
C VAL A 67 -8.38 12.39 -2.27
N THR A 68 -9.70 12.35 -2.24
CA THR A 68 -10.50 11.30 -2.89
C THR A 68 -10.27 11.29 -4.40
N PHE A 69 -10.17 12.47 -5.00
CA PHE A 69 -9.96 12.60 -6.43
C PHE A 69 -8.61 12.05 -6.88
N ILE A 70 -7.53 12.43 -6.18
CA ILE A 70 -6.18 11.92 -6.46
C ILE A 70 -6.09 10.42 -6.13
N GLU A 71 -6.59 9.98 -4.98
CA GLU A 71 -6.55 8.57 -4.57
C GLU A 71 -7.26 7.67 -5.58
N THR A 72 -8.39 8.12 -6.12
CA THR A 72 -9.15 7.41 -7.15
C THR A 72 -8.38 7.34 -8.47
N SER A 73 -7.80 8.45 -8.92
CA SER A 73 -6.96 8.49 -10.13
C SER A 73 -5.78 7.53 -10.02
N LEU A 74 -5.04 7.57 -8.90
CA LEU A 74 -3.92 6.65 -8.63
C LEU A 74 -4.37 5.19 -8.54
N THR A 75 -5.54 4.93 -7.94
CA THR A 75 -6.11 3.59 -7.85
C THR A 75 -6.39 3.00 -9.23
N ILE A 76 -6.87 3.82 -10.17
CA ILE A 76 -7.27 3.38 -11.52
C ILE A 76 -6.07 3.32 -12.47
N HIS A 77 -5.27 4.39 -12.52
CA HIS A 77 -4.20 4.58 -13.52
C HIS A 77 -2.83 4.16 -13.03
N GLY A 78 -2.71 3.85 -11.74
CA GLY A 78 -1.46 3.46 -11.12
C GLY A 78 -0.62 4.65 -10.69
N LYS A 79 0.67 4.39 -10.47
CA LYS A 79 1.62 5.41 -10.03
C LYS A 79 1.91 6.43 -11.13
N GLN A 80 1.83 7.72 -10.81
CA GLN A 80 1.88 8.81 -11.78
C GLN A 80 2.74 9.96 -11.26
N ASP A 81 3.50 10.62 -12.14
CA ASP A 81 4.05 11.95 -11.83
C ASP A 81 2.95 13.02 -11.78
N ALA A 82 3.29 14.21 -11.30
CA ALA A 82 2.32 15.30 -11.10
C ALA A 82 1.63 15.76 -12.39
N GLU A 83 2.37 15.78 -13.52
CA GLU A 83 1.83 16.20 -14.83
C GLU A 83 0.81 15.19 -15.35
N THR A 84 1.19 13.91 -15.36
CA THR A 84 0.32 12.80 -15.78
C THR A 84 -0.92 12.69 -14.89
N LEU A 85 -0.75 12.90 -13.58
CA LEU A 85 -1.85 12.94 -12.63
C LEU A 85 -2.81 14.08 -12.96
N PHE A 86 -2.30 15.31 -13.10
CA PHE A 86 -3.12 16.47 -13.45
C PHE A 86 -3.88 16.31 -14.77
N ASP A 87 -3.24 15.72 -15.79
CA ASP A 87 -3.88 15.44 -17.08
C ASP A 87 -5.03 14.43 -16.97
N ASN A 88 -4.88 13.39 -16.15
CA ASN A 88 -5.97 12.44 -15.91
C ASN A 88 -7.09 13.06 -15.06
N LEU A 89 -6.77 13.88 -14.06
CA LEU A 89 -7.79 14.63 -13.30
C LEU A 89 -8.59 15.58 -14.20
N LYS A 90 -7.96 16.22 -15.19
CA LYS A 90 -8.69 17.03 -16.20
C LYS A 90 -9.62 16.19 -17.08
N LYS A 91 -9.21 14.98 -17.47
CA LYS A 91 -10.08 14.08 -18.26
C LYS A 91 -11.29 13.61 -17.46
N ALA A 92 -11.10 13.31 -16.18
CA ALA A 92 -12.13 12.88 -15.25
C ALA A 92 -13.22 13.94 -14.96
N GLN A 93 -12.99 15.19 -15.36
CA GLN A 93 -13.88 16.32 -15.12
C GLN A 93 -15.21 16.22 -15.86
N ASN A 94 -15.27 15.52 -17.01
CA ASN A 94 -16.46 15.35 -17.86
C ASN A 94 -17.33 16.63 -17.95
N ASP A 95 -16.74 17.74 -18.40
CA ASP A 95 -17.36 19.06 -18.60
C ASP A 95 -17.85 19.81 -17.33
N LYS A 96 -17.58 19.31 -16.11
CA LYS A 96 -17.91 20.03 -14.86
C LYS A 96 -16.97 21.22 -14.65
N PRO A 97 -17.41 22.46 -14.43
CA PRO A 97 -16.57 23.64 -14.65
C PRO A 97 -15.39 23.86 -13.67
N ASN A 98 -15.25 23.14 -12.56
CA ASN A 98 -14.19 23.43 -11.58
C ASN A 98 -13.64 22.15 -10.92
N ILE A 99 -12.58 21.56 -11.49
CA ILE A 99 -11.73 20.64 -10.71
C ILE A 99 -10.93 21.42 -9.67
N PRO A 100 -10.56 20.80 -8.54
CA PRO A 100 -9.97 21.52 -7.42
C PRO A 100 -8.48 21.85 -7.59
N PHE A 101 -7.94 21.70 -8.80
CA PHE A 101 -6.53 21.95 -9.14
C PHE A 101 -6.44 22.72 -10.46
N SER A 102 -5.59 23.74 -10.48
CA SER A 102 -5.36 24.62 -11.63
C SER A 102 -4.09 24.27 -12.41
N SER A 103 -3.15 23.55 -11.80
CA SER A 103 -1.90 23.14 -12.43
C SER A 103 -1.31 21.86 -11.83
N ALA A 104 -0.31 21.28 -12.52
CA ALA A 104 0.44 20.13 -12.02
C ALA A 104 1.26 20.48 -10.76
N GLU A 105 1.75 21.71 -10.63
CA GLU A 105 2.46 22.19 -9.44
C GLU A 105 1.54 22.25 -8.22
N GLU A 106 0.27 22.62 -8.41
CA GLU A 106 -0.72 22.60 -7.33
C GLU A 106 -1.00 21.15 -6.87
N VAL A 107 -1.14 20.22 -7.82
CA VAL A 107 -1.25 18.77 -7.52
C VAL A 107 -0.03 18.29 -6.75
N LYS A 108 1.18 18.63 -7.21
CA LYS A 108 2.44 18.27 -6.55
C LYS A 108 2.48 18.79 -5.12
N SER A 109 2.24 20.10 -4.94
CA SER A 109 2.22 20.75 -3.62
C SER A 109 1.21 20.10 -2.68
N PHE A 110 0.01 19.78 -3.19
CA PHE A 110 -1.01 19.12 -2.41
C PHE A 110 -0.61 17.69 -2.01
N CYS A 111 -0.11 16.88 -2.94
CA CYS A 111 0.41 15.54 -2.64
C CYS A 111 1.53 15.58 -1.58
N ASP A 112 2.47 16.52 -1.72
CA ASP A 112 3.58 16.72 -0.79
C ASP A 112 3.12 17.17 0.60
N SER A 113 1.99 17.89 0.71
CA SER A 113 1.37 18.24 1.99
C SER A 113 0.64 17.06 2.64
N MET A 114 0.29 16.04 1.86
CA MET A 114 -0.51 14.88 2.25
C MET A 114 0.29 13.57 2.21
N LYS A 115 1.59 13.58 2.58
CA LYS A 115 2.49 12.41 2.43
C LYS A 115 2.06 11.14 3.17
N ILE A 116 1.27 11.27 4.24
CA ILE A 116 0.66 10.10 4.87
C ILE A 116 -0.25 9.35 3.90
N ILE A 117 -0.90 10.04 2.96
CA ILE A 117 -1.85 9.51 1.98
C ILE A 117 -1.15 9.19 0.65
N PHE A 118 -0.31 10.11 0.17
CA PHE A 118 0.35 10.03 -1.13
C PHE A 118 1.87 9.98 -0.97
N ARG A 119 2.47 8.88 -1.38
CA ARG A 119 3.91 8.71 -1.30
C ARG A 119 4.56 8.87 -2.66
N GLU A 120 5.65 9.62 -2.69
CA GLU A 120 6.50 9.77 -3.87
C GLU A 120 7.57 8.66 -3.92
N ASP A 121 7.78 8.07 -5.11
CA ASP A 121 8.89 7.16 -5.38
C ASP A 121 10.15 7.92 -5.85
N MET A 122 11.27 7.22 -6.00
CA MET A 122 12.54 7.82 -6.46
C MET A 122 12.48 8.37 -7.90
N ALA A 123 11.43 8.03 -8.66
CA ALA A 123 11.18 8.53 -10.00
C ALA A 123 10.14 9.67 -10.01
N HIS A 124 9.89 10.30 -8.85
CA HIS A 124 8.94 11.41 -8.69
C HIS A 124 7.50 11.06 -9.05
N ARG A 125 7.11 9.79 -8.86
CA ARG A 125 5.74 9.34 -9.07
C ARG A 125 5.04 9.10 -7.74
N TYR A 126 3.83 9.62 -7.65
CA TYR A 126 2.95 9.42 -6.52
C TYR A 126 2.26 8.07 -6.59
N ARG A 127 2.06 7.47 -5.43
CA ARG A 127 1.23 6.29 -5.19
C ARG A 127 0.45 6.45 -3.90
N ASN A 128 -0.63 5.67 -3.76
CA ASN A 128 -1.37 5.60 -2.52
C ASN A 128 -0.54 4.92 -1.42
N THR A 129 -0.80 5.32 -0.18
CA THR A 129 -0.35 4.65 1.03
C THR A 129 -1.48 3.78 1.59
N GLY A 130 -1.12 2.59 2.10
CA GLY A 130 -2.08 1.63 2.67
C GLY A 130 -2.78 2.14 3.93
N VAL A 131 -3.98 1.65 4.20
CA VAL A 131 -4.80 2.08 5.35
C VAL A 131 -4.06 1.82 6.66
N GLN A 132 -3.51 0.63 6.83
CA GLN A 132 -2.77 0.28 8.04
C GLN A 132 -1.45 1.04 8.13
N SER A 133 -0.84 1.40 7.00
CA SER A 133 0.33 2.27 6.96
C SER A 133 0.00 3.68 7.47
N ARG A 134 -1.13 4.27 7.07
CA ARG A 134 -1.61 5.56 7.59
C ARG A 134 -1.88 5.50 9.10
N ARG A 135 -2.54 4.43 9.56
CA ARG A 135 -2.77 4.20 11.00
C ARG A 135 -1.47 4.05 11.78
N PHE A 136 -0.50 3.32 11.22
CA PHE A 136 0.81 3.14 11.84
C PHE A 136 1.53 4.49 12.00
N VAL A 137 1.46 5.38 11.00
CA VAL A 137 2.03 6.72 11.10
C VAL A 137 1.45 7.51 12.29
N GLN A 138 0.13 7.50 12.47
CA GLN A 138 -0.51 8.19 13.59
C GLN A 138 -0.17 7.56 14.95
N GLU A 139 -0.01 6.23 15.01
CA GLU A 139 0.44 5.54 16.21
C GLU A 139 1.89 5.90 16.58
N MET A 140 2.79 5.95 15.59
CA MET A 140 4.18 6.37 15.78
C MET A 140 4.26 7.80 16.34
N ARG A 141 3.45 8.72 15.81
CA ARG A 141 3.34 10.08 16.34
C ARG A 141 2.89 10.04 17.80
N LYS A 142 1.79 9.35 18.10
CA LYS A 142 1.22 9.27 19.45
C LYS A 142 2.23 8.73 20.46
N ARG A 143 2.99 7.69 20.12
CA ARG A 143 4.06 7.15 20.96
C ARG A 143 5.13 8.19 21.29
N LEU A 144 5.61 8.92 20.27
CA LEU A 144 6.58 10.00 20.47
C LEU A 144 6.04 11.14 21.35
N GLU A 145 4.76 11.51 21.20
CA GLU A 145 4.11 12.52 22.04
C GLU A 145 3.96 12.09 23.50
N LEU A 146 3.80 10.79 23.74
CA LEU A 146 3.78 10.20 25.08
C LEU A 146 5.18 10.04 25.71
N GLY A 147 6.24 10.35 24.95
CA GLY A 147 7.62 10.32 25.40
C GLY A 147 8.34 9.00 25.14
N ASP A 148 7.78 8.11 24.31
CA ASP A 148 8.45 6.86 23.93
C ASP A 148 9.73 7.14 23.13
N VAL A 149 10.76 6.31 23.36
CA VAL A 149 12.02 6.37 22.59
C VAL A 149 12.01 5.26 21.55
N LEU A 150 11.78 5.64 20.29
CA LEU A 150 11.69 4.72 19.17
C LEU A 150 13.06 4.59 18.48
N LYS A 151 13.63 3.40 18.46
CA LYS A 151 14.97 3.09 17.92
C LYS A 151 14.88 2.00 16.87
N GLU A 152 15.85 1.93 15.96
CA GLU A 152 15.81 0.89 14.92
C GLU A 152 15.79 -0.53 15.54
N ALA A 153 16.51 -0.72 16.64
CA ALA A 153 16.54 -1.97 17.39
C ALA A 153 15.19 -2.42 17.98
N ASN A 154 14.20 -1.54 18.13
CA ASN A 154 12.86 -1.89 18.63
C ASN A 154 11.75 -1.75 17.56
N PHE A 155 12.11 -1.53 16.29
CA PHE A 155 11.14 -1.39 15.21
C PHE A 155 10.24 -2.62 15.06
N ASP A 156 10.83 -3.83 15.13
CA ASP A 156 10.10 -5.10 15.03
C ASP A 156 9.09 -5.28 16.18
N ASP A 157 9.43 -4.84 17.39
CA ASP A 157 8.53 -4.89 18.54
C ASP A 157 7.38 -3.87 18.35
N ILE A 158 7.70 -2.65 17.91
CA ILE A 158 6.71 -1.59 17.67
C ILE A 158 5.71 -2.01 16.59
N ILE A 159 6.18 -2.58 15.48
CA ILE A 159 5.29 -3.02 14.40
C ILE A 159 4.45 -4.22 14.85
N GLN A 160 5.00 -5.11 15.69
CA GLN A 160 4.27 -6.25 16.23
C GLN A 160 3.19 -5.83 17.24
N ASP A 161 3.49 -4.86 18.10
CA ASP A 161 2.50 -4.23 18.98
C ASP A 161 1.37 -3.61 18.15
N PHE A 162 1.71 -2.83 17.12
CA PHE A 162 0.72 -2.20 16.25
C PHE A 162 -0.19 -3.25 15.58
N ARG A 163 0.39 -4.35 15.06
CA ARG A 163 -0.35 -5.46 14.47
C ARG A 163 -1.41 -6.03 15.41
N SER A 164 -1.11 -6.13 16.70
CA SER A 164 -2.06 -6.65 17.70
C SER A 164 -3.30 -5.76 17.88
N THR A 165 -3.25 -4.50 17.46
CA THR A 165 -4.37 -3.55 17.51
C THR A 165 -5.27 -3.59 16.27
N ILE A 166 -4.88 -4.33 15.24
CA ILE A 166 -5.61 -4.39 13.97
C ILE A 166 -6.76 -5.38 14.10
N VAL A 167 -7.97 -4.91 13.78
CA VAL A 167 -9.16 -5.75 13.68
C VAL A 167 -9.76 -5.55 12.30
N ASN A 168 -9.72 -6.59 11.46
CA ASN A 168 -10.30 -6.61 10.13
C ASN A 168 -11.08 -7.91 9.91
N LYS A 169 -12.36 -7.76 9.56
CA LYS A 169 -13.31 -8.87 9.48
C LYS A 169 -13.00 -9.88 8.36
N TYR A 170 -12.42 -9.44 7.25
CA TYR A 170 -12.30 -10.26 6.04
C TYR A 170 -10.85 -10.51 5.63
N CYS A 171 -9.94 -9.59 5.95
CA CYS A 171 -8.57 -9.57 5.42
C CYS A 171 -7.52 -9.38 6.53
N GLN A 172 -7.76 -9.97 7.72
CA GLN A 172 -6.91 -9.80 8.91
C GLN A 172 -5.40 -9.96 8.62
N LYS A 173 -5.01 -11.08 7.99
CA LYS A 173 -3.59 -11.37 7.68
C LYS A 173 -2.95 -10.28 6.83
N PHE A 174 -3.66 -9.81 5.80
CA PHE A 174 -3.15 -8.75 4.94
C PHE A 174 -3.06 -7.42 5.70
N ALA A 175 -4.10 -7.08 6.47
CA ALA A 175 -4.10 -5.84 7.26
C ALA A 175 -2.93 -5.80 8.25
N GLU A 176 -2.64 -6.90 8.96
CA GLU A 176 -1.47 -7.00 9.85
C GLU A 176 -0.13 -6.77 9.13
N LYS A 177 -0.05 -7.17 7.87
CA LYS A 177 1.17 -7.10 7.07
C LYS A 177 1.31 -5.80 6.28
N GLU A 178 0.21 -5.09 6.01
CA GLU A 178 0.15 -3.97 5.06
C GLU A 178 1.13 -2.83 5.39
N ALA A 179 1.31 -2.49 6.67
CA ALA A 179 2.24 -1.42 7.07
C ALA A 179 3.69 -1.72 6.64
N GLY A 180 4.09 -2.99 6.64
CA GLY A 180 5.43 -3.43 6.22
C GLY A 180 5.70 -3.23 4.73
N LEU A 181 4.65 -3.03 3.91
CA LEU A 181 4.82 -2.67 2.50
C LEU A 181 5.29 -1.25 2.28
N ASP A 182 4.95 -0.37 3.22
CA ASP A 182 5.27 1.05 3.13
C ASP A 182 6.50 1.40 3.96
N PHE A 183 6.74 0.69 5.06
CA PHE A 183 7.82 0.99 6.00
C PHE A 183 8.56 -0.30 6.41
N SER A 184 9.84 -0.37 6.09
CA SER A 184 10.71 -1.49 6.49
C SER A 184 11.68 -1.16 7.62
N THR A 185 11.91 0.12 7.90
CA THR A 185 12.80 0.62 8.96
C THR A 185 12.31 1.99 9.45
N LEU A 186 12.78 2.45 10.61
CA LEU A 186 12.50 3.82 11.09
C LEU A 186 13.16 4.87 10.19
N TYR A 187 14.33 4.58 9.65
CA TYR A 187 14.98 5.45 8.66
C TYR A 187 14.12 5.60 7.39
N HIS A 188 13.57 4.50 6.87
CA HIS A 188 12.68 4.55 5.71
C HIS A 188 11.39 5.30 6.00
N PHE A 189 10.83 5.08 7.19
CA PHE A 189 9.67 5.81 7.70
C PHE A 189 9.90 7.33 7.72
N SER A 190 11.04 7.80 8.26
CA SER A 190 11.34 9.23 8.34
C SER A 190 11.56 9.90 6.98
N LYS A 191 11.89 9.12 5.93
CA LYS A 191 12.00 9.64 4.57
C LYS A 191 10.65 9.67 3.85
N ALA A 192 9.75 8.76 4.21
CA ALA A 192 8.46 8.61 3.57
C ALA A 192 7.39 9.56 4.13
N VAL A 193 7.54 10.06 5.35
CA VAL A 193 6.50 10.82 6.07
C VAL A 193 7.06 12.16 6.55
N ASN A 194 6.39 13.27 6.20
CA ASN A 194 6.73 14.59 6.72
C ASN A 194 6.48 14.66 8.24
N GLY A 195 7.23 15.52 8.93
CA GLY A 195 7.09 15.68 10.38
C GLY A 195 7.87 14.65 11.20
N PHE A 196 8.61 13.72 10.58
CA PHE A 196 9.47 12.79 11.27
C PHE A 196 10.93 12.92 10.82
N LYS A 197 11.85 12.86 11.78
CA LYS A 197 13.30 12.90 11.55
C LYS A 197 13.96 11.71 12.21
N PHE A 198 14.90 11.07 11.50
CA PHE A 198 15.72 10.01 12.05
C PHE A 198 17.13 10.53 12.32
N ASP A 199 17.58 10.40 13.56
CA ASP A 199 18.94 10.74 13.98
C ASP A 199 19.82 9.50 13.89
N MET A 200 20.78 9.55 12.97
CA MET A 200 21.73 8.47 12.73
C MET A 200 22.73 8.27 13.88
N GLU A 201 23.04 9.32 14.65
CA GLU A 201 24.00 9.23 15.77
C GLU A 201 23.36 8.55 16.98
N GLN A 202 22.09 8.86 17.23
CA GLN A 202 21.34 8.35 18.38
C GLN A 202 20.48 7.13 18.05
N ASP A 203 20.45 6.74 16.78
CA ASP A 203 19.67 5.63 16.22
C ASP A 203 18.20 5.71 16.66
N ARG A 204 17.59 6.90 16.52
CA ARG A 204 16.23 7.12 17.01
C ARG A 204 15.41 8.08 16.13
N LEU A 205 14.09 7.83 16.15
CA LEU A 205 13.10 8.66 15.46
C LEU A 205 12.60 9.78 16.38
N PHE A 206 12.31 10.93 15.78
CA PHE A 206 11.74 12.10 16.44
C PHE A 206 10.64 12.73 15.60
N LEU A 207 9.78 13.49 16.27
CA LEU A 207 8.90 14.44 15.61
C LEU A 207 9.66 15.74 15.34
N ASP A 208 9.47 16.25 14.12
CA ASP A 208 9.91 17.59 13.76
C ASP A 208 9.04 18.64 14.46
N GLU A 209 9.56 19.85 14.64
CA GLU A 209 8.78 20.96 15.23
C GLU A 209 7.56 21.31 14.35
N GLU A 210 7.70 21.18 13.03
CA GLU A 210 6.61 21.41 12.06
C GLU A 210 5.58 20.26 12.01
N ALA A 211 5.83 19.14 12.70
CA ALA A 211 4.92 18.00 12.71
C ALA A 211 3.58 18.33 13.40
N SER A 212 3.59 19.28 14.34
CA SER A 212 2.39 19.78 15.02
C SER A 212 1.41 20.49 14.09
N ASP A 213 1.89 20.96 12.94
CA ASP A 213 1.10 21.75 11.99
C ASP A 213 0.60 20.87 10.82
N CYS A 214 1.09 19.63 10.73
CA CYS A 214 0.73 18.69 9.69
C CYS A 214 -0.65 18.08 9.98
N ILE A 215 -1.73 18.74 9.54
CA ILE A 215 -3.12 18.27 9.71
C ILE A 215 -3.32 16.80 9.31
N SER A 216 -2.58 16.32 8.32
CA SER A 216 -2.65 14.94 7.83
C SER A 216 -2.18 13.90 8.87
N LEU A 217 -1.29 14.28 9.79
CA LEU A 217 -0.87 13.49 10.94
C LEU A 217 -1.83 13.55 12.13
N LEU A 218 -2.65 14.60 12.20
CA LEU A 218 -3.48 14.92 13.36
C LEU A 218 -4.90 14.37 13.24
N LEU A 219 -5.48 14.46 12.04
CA LEU A 219 -6.90 14.19 11.85
C LEU A 219 -7.14 12.70 11.60
N PRO A 220 -7.97 12.01 12.42
CA PRO A 220 -8.25 10.58 12.26
C PRO A 220 -8.81 10.18 10.89
N ILE A 221 -9.58 11.06 10.26
CA ILE A 221 -10.25 10.79 8.97
C ILE A 221 -9.27 10.43 7.85
N PHE A 222 -8.01 10.87 7.92
CA PHE A 222 -7.02 10.55 6.87
C PHE A 222 -6.55 9.10 6.89
N THR A 223 -6.84 8.36 7.97
CA THR A 223 -6.61 6.91 8.01
C THR A 223 -7.74 6.11 7.37
N ASP A 224 -8.91 6.71 7.17
CA ASP A 224 -10.12 6.04 6.69
C ASP A 224 -10.87 6.92 5.68
N THR A 225 -10.21 7.19 4.54
CA THR A 225 -10.81 7.90 3.39
C THR A 225 -11.85 7.03 2.69
N ILE A 226 -12.69 7.61 1.81
CA ILE A 226 -13.81 6.91 1.12
C ILE A 226 -13.44 5.53 0.58
N ASN A 227 -12.28 5.42 -0.07
CA ASN A 227 -11.87 4.17 -0.74
C ASN A 227 -11.17 3.18 0.19
N SER A 228 -10.95 3.54 1.46
CA SER A 228 -10.17 2.75 2.43
C SER A 228 -10.80 1.39 2.72
N GLN A 229 -12.13 1.30 2.72
CA GLN A 229 -12.87 0.07 3.04
C GLN A 229 -13.51 -0.59 1.80
N HIS A 230 -13.28 -0.05 0.61
CA HIS A 230 -13.91 -0.54 -0.59
C HIS A 230 -13.42 -1.97 -0.91
N ALA A 231 -14.30 -2.97 -0.76
CA ALA A 231 -13.98 -4.40 -0.84
C ALA A 231 -13.40 -4.83 -2.19
N PHE A 232 -13.73 -4.11 -3.26
CA PHE A 232 -13.24 -4.38 -4.61
C PHE A 232 -12.19 -3.38 -5.07
N LYS A 233 -11.55 -2.69 -4.12
CA LYS A 233 -10.43 -1.80 -4.45
C LYS A 233 -9.30 -2.64 -5.02
N LEU A 234 -8.92 -2.36 -6.25
CA LEU A 234 -7.68 -2.84 -6.87
C LEU A 234 -6.80 -1.60 -7.00
N ASP A 235 -5.82 -1.47 -6.11
CA ASP A 235 -4.95 -0.31 -6.06
C ASP A 235 -3.82 -0.51 -7.08
N ALA A 236 -4.00 0.04 -8.28
CA ALA A 236 -3.00 -0.05 -9.33
C ALA A 236 -1.73 0.76 -9.03
N SER A 237 -1.75 1.67 -8.04
CA SER A 237 -0.57 2.47 -7.71
C SER A 237 0.42 1.74 -6.81
N ARG A 238 -0.06 0.71 -6.10
CA ARG A 238 0.75 -0.11 -5.19
C ARG A 238 0.98 -1.48 -5.81
N HIS A 239 2.25 -1.83 -5.91
CA HIS A 239 2.68 -3.10 -6.47
C HIS A 239 3.51 -3.86 -5.45
N VAL A 240 3.43 -5.18 -5.55
CA VAL A 240 4.28 -6.10 -4.81
C VAL A 240 4.99 -6.98 -5.82
N SER A 241 6.26 -7.24 -5.59
CA SER A 241 7.05 -8.14 -6.42
C SER A 241 7.76 -9.13 -5.51
N GLY A 242 7.83 -10.39 -5.94
CA GLY A 242 8.46 -11.42 -5.14
C GLY A 242 8.12 -12.82 -5.62
N PHE A 243 8.40 -13.79 -4.78
CA PHE A 243 8.13 -15.18 -5.07
C PHE A 243 6.76 -15.59 -4.56
N PHE A 244 6.06 -16.39 -5.36
CA PHE A 244 4.76 -16.95 -5.02
C PHE A 244 4.77 -18.46 -5.19
N THR A 245 4.21 -19.20 -4.23
CA THR A 245 4.06 -20.65 -4.33
C THR A 245 2.64 -21.06 -4.69
N LEU A 246 2.51 -21.99 -5.63
CA LEU A 246 1.22 -22.46 -6.13
C LEU A 246 0.50 -23.23 -5.02
N GLN A 247 -0.71 -22.79 -4.68
CA GLN A 247 -1.61 -23.51 -3.80
C GLN A 247 -2.51 -24.44 -4.61
N GLU A 248 -3.25 -23.87 -5.55
CA GLU A 248 -4.22 -24.61 -6.37
C GLU A 248 -4.47 -23.95 -7.72
N THR A 249 -4.97 -24.74 -8.66
CA THR A 249 -5.42 -24.25 -9.96
C THR A 249 -6.94 -24.45 -10.07
N CYS A 250 -7.67 -23.37 -10.33
CA CYS A 250 -9.12 -23.36 -10.39
C CYS A 250 -9.61 -23.07 -11.81
N TYR A 251 -10.77 -23.63 -12.15
CA TYR A 251 -11.48 -23.29 -13.38
C TYR A 251 -12.27 -21.97 -13.25
N PRO A 252 -12.36 -21.13 -14.30
CA PRO A 252 -11.58 -21.16 -15.54
C PRO A 252 -10.28 -20.34 -15.41
N GLU A 253 -9.14 -20.96 -15.78
CA GLU A 253 -7.84 -20.31 -16.00
C GLU A 253 -7.33 -19.42 -14.85
N ARG A 254 -7.67 -19.78 -13.61
CA ARG A 254 -7.20 -19.10 -12.39
C ARG A 254 -6.20 -19.99 -11.68
N SER A 255 -5.13 -19.41 -11.18
CA SER A 255 -4.21 -20.11 -10.26
C SER A 255 -4.10 -19.29 -8.98
N GLN A 256 -4.19 -19.96 -7.85
CA GLN A 256 -4.04 -19.35 -6.53
C GLN A 256 -2.65 -19.65 -6.00
N TYR A 257 -2.04 -18.64 -5.42
CA TYR A 257 -0.70 -18.70 -4.86
C TYR A 257 -0.66 -18.06 -3.47
N PHE A 258 0.40 -18.36 -2.73
CA PHE A 258 0.81 -17.62 -1.55
C PHE A 258 2.11 -16.88 -1.80
N MET A 259 2.21 -15.64 -1.31
CA MET A 259 3.46 -14.89 -1.34
C MET A 259 4.46 -15.40 -0.30
N LEU A 260 5.74 -15.47 -0.69
CA LEU A 260 6.85 -16.01 0.11
C LEU A 260 7.80 -14.93 0.68
N SER A 261 7.49 -13.64 0.59
CA SER A 261 8.33 -12.59 1.20
C SER A 261 7.98 -12.38 2.67
N ASP A 262 8.94 -11.92 3.48
CA ASP A 262 8.74 -11.70 4.92
C ASP A 262 7.63 -10.66 5.19
N GLU A 263 7.56 -9.63 4.34
CA GLU A 263 6.59 -8.53 4.42
C GLU A 263 5.16 -8.98 4.11
N LEU A 264 4.95 -10.02 3.29
CA LEU A 264 3.64 -10.52 2.89
C LEU A 264 3.52 -12.05 2.96
N PHE A 265 4.20 -12.66 3.93
CA PHE A 265 4.23 -14.11 4.05
C PHE A 265 2.82 -14.70 4.15
N GLN A 266 2.54 -15.69 3.29
CA GLN A 266 1.24 -16.38 3.19
C GLN A 266 0.04 -15.51 2.81
N ILE A 267 0.26 -14.33 2.24
CA ILE A 267 -0.83 -13.55 1.65
C ILE A 267 -1.30 -14.21 0.36
N GLU A 268 -2.62 -14.35 0.22
CA GLU A 268 -3.27 -14.97 -0.93
C GLU A 268 -3.15 -14.07 -2.17
N ALA A 269 -2.63 -14.68 -3.24
CA ALA A 269 -2.48 -14.06 -4.54
C ALA A 269 -3.23 -14.89 -5.59
N ALA A 270 -3.85 -14.20 -6.55
CA ALA A 270 -4.46 -14.86 -7.69
C ALA A 270 -3.83 -14.40 -8.99
N LEU A 271 -3.65 -15.37 -9.86
CA LEU A 271 -3.24 -15.18 -11.24
C LEU A 271 -4.42 -15.52 -12.15
N TYR A 272 -4.83 -14.55 -12.96
CA TYR A 272 -5.80 -14.79 -14.04
C TYR A 272 -5.04 -14.78 -15.37
N ARG A 273 -4.99 -15.91 -16.09
CA ARG A 273 -4.16 -15.99 -17.31
C ARG A 273 -4.56 -14.99 -18.39
N LYS A 274 -5.83 -14.57 -18.40
CA LYS A 274 -6.34 -13.55 -19.31
C LYS A 274 -5.77 -12.16 -19.04
N THR A 275 -5.34 -11.87 -17.81
CA THR A 275 -4.84 -10.55 -17.40
C THR A 275 -3.31 -10.45 -17.44
N LEU A 276 -2.61 -11.54 -17.80
CA LEU A 276 -1.16 -11.53 -17.97
C LEU A 276 -0.74 -10.62 -19.13
N SER A 277 0.18 -9.71 -18.82
CA SER A 277 0.82 -8.85 -19.82
C SER A 277 1.68 -9.65 -20.81
N ASN A 278 2.29 -10.76 -20.36
CA ASN A 278 3.22 -11.59 -21.12
C ASN A 278 2.63 -12.97 -21.48
N LYS A 279 1.75 -13.00 -22.50
CA LYS A 279 1.00 -14.19 -22.93
C LYS A 279 1.86 -15.37 -23.41
N GLU A 280 3.12 -15.14 -23.78
CA GLU A 280 4.04 -16.17 -24.29
C GLU A 280 4.52 -17.14 -23.19
N ASN A 281 4.45 -16.76 -21.92
CA ASN A 281 4.89 -17.57 -20.77
C ASN A 281 3.79 -18.50 -20.20
N ASN A 282 2.66 -18.66 -20.89
CA ASN A 282 1.44 -19.32 -20.38
C ASN A 282 1.49 -20.85 -20.20
N GLN A 283 2.63 -21.52 -20.45
CA GLN A 283 2.65 -22.98 -20.60
C GLN A 283 3.19 -23.77 -19.39
N ALA A 284 3.79 -23.14 -18.38
CA ALA A 284 4.36 -23.86 -17.24
C ALA A 284 3.70 -23.46 -15.92
N PHE A 285 2.95 -24.40 -15.33
CA PHE A 285 2.56 -24.33 -13.92
C PHE A 285 3.79 -24.62 -13.08
N CYS A 286 4.48 -23.57 -12.65
CA CYS A 286 5.58 -23.73 -11.72
C CYS A 286 5.04 -23.70 -10.29
N THR A 287 5.49 -24.64 -9.46
CA THR A 287 5.20 -24.65 -8.01
C THR A 287 5.62 -23.36 -7.32
N VAL A 288 6.60 -22.66 -7.89
CA VAL A 288 7.01 -21.32 -7.47
C VAL A 288 7.19 -20.45 -8.71
N ILE A 289 6.75 -19.20 -8.64
CA ILE A 289 6.90 -18.17 -9.67
C ILE A 289 7.56 -16.94 -9.06
N SER A 290 8.32 -16.16 -9.83
CA SER A 290 8.48 -14.72 -9.53
C SER A 290 7.41 -13.98 -10.29
N GLY A 291 6.80 -13.00 -9.64
CA GLY A 291 5.81 -12.17 -10.29
C GLY A 291 5.70 -10.81 -9.65
N SER A 292 4.93 -9.97 -10.34
CA SER A 292 4.47 -8.70 -9.82
C SER A 292 2.95 -8.69 -9.76
N GLY A 293 2.41 -8.15 -8.67
CA GLY A 293 0.99 -8.10 -8.42
C GLY A 293 0.51 -6.73 -7.94
N ARG A 294 -0.76 -6.45 -8.18
CA ARG A 294 -1.49 -5.28 -7.64
C ARG A 294 -2.19 -5.68 -6.36
N ILE A 295 -2.35 -4.72 -5.46
CA ILE A 295 -2.95 -4.96 -4.14
C ILE A 295 -4.47 -4.84 -4.21
N LEU A 296 -5.16 -5.79 -3.59
CA LEU A 296 -6.60 -5.76 -3.33
C LEU A 296 -6.84 -5.80 -1.81
N PRO A 297 -6.68 -4.68 -1.10
CA PRO A 297 -6.46 -4.69 0.35
C PRO A 297 -7.66 -5.25 1.15
N ASN A 298 -8.86 -5.13 0.60
CA ASN A 298 -10.11 -5.49 1.26
C ASN A 298 -10.85 -6.66 0.59
N HIS A 299 -10.28 -7.27 -0.44
CA HIS A 299 -10.98 -8.30 -1.18
C HIS A 299 -11.00 -9.61 -0.38
N PRO A 300 -12.16 -10.23 -0.13
CA PRO A 300 -12.31 -11.25 0.91
C PRO A 300 -11.69 -12.62 0.60
N SER A 301 -11.09 -12.81 -0.58
CA SER A 301 -10.57 -14.11 -1.04
C SER A 301 -9.21 -14.07 -1.74
N GLN A 302 -8.60 -12.89 -1.85
CA GLN A 302 -7.27 -12.68 -2.41
C GLN A 302 -6.90 -11.23 -2.14
N GLN A 303 -5.65 -10.93 -1.80
CA GLN A 303 -5.20 -9.55 -1.60
C GLN A 303 -4.16 -9.12 -2.62
N ILE A 304 -3.80 -10.01 -3.54
CA ILE A 304 -2.88 -9.72 -4.63
C ILE A 304 -3.46 -10.27 -5.94
N GLU A 305 -3.48 -9.46 -7.00
CA GLU A 305 -3.70 -9.92 -8.37
C GLU A 305 -2.40 -9.84 -9.15
N ILE A 306 -1.86 -10.99 -9.53
CA ILE A 306 -0.62 -11.13 -10.30
C ILE A 306 -0.90 -10.76 -11.75
N PHE A 307 -0.17 -9.78 -12.28
CA PHE A 307 -0.32 -9.30 -13.67
C PHE A 307 0.92 -9.56 -14.54
N GLU A 308 2.06 -9.89 -13.92
CA GLU A 308 3.33 -10.16 -14.60
C GLU A 308 4.03 -11.35 -13.95
N LEU A 309 4.66 -12.17 -14.79
CA LEU A 309 5.40 -13.37 -14.37
C LEU A 309 6.80 -13.40 -14.97
N GLU A 310 7.78 -13.77 -14.16
CA GLU A 310 9.10 -14.17 -14.63
C GLU A 310 9.28 -15.68 -14.40
N LEU A 311 9.45 -16.42 -15.49
CA LEU A 311 9.75 -17.85 -15.42
C LEU A 311 11.24 -18.05 -15.14
N TYR A 312 11.55 -18.72 -14.03
CA TYR A 312 12.93 -19.14 -13.76
C TYR A 312 13.26 -20.49 -14.42
N PRO A 313 14.54 -20.71 -14.76
CA PRO A 313 15.03 -22.03 -15.12
C PRO A 313 14.74 -23.05 -14.01
N PHE A 314 14.33 -24.27 -14.43
CA PHE A 314 13.94 -25.39 -13.55
C PHE A 314 14.94 -25.71 -12.42
N SER A 315 16.23 -25.43 -12.61
CA SER A 315 17.29 -25.67 -11.62
C SER A 315 17.22 -24.75 -10.39
N PHE A 316 16.60 -23.58 -10.52
CA PHE A 316 16.44 -22.62 -9.43
C PHE A 316 15.28 -23.02 -8.50
N LEU A 317 14.16 -23.46 -9.09
CA LEU A 317 12.96 -23.90 -8.38
C LEU A 317 13.24 -25.10 -7.46
N ASN A 318 14.08 -26.04 -7.88
CA ASN A 318 14.48 -27.19 -7.06
C ASN A 318 15.23 -26.80 -5.77
N ASN A 319 15.86 -25.62 -5.68
CA ASN A 319 16.50 -25.15 -4.45
C ASN A 319 15.49 -24.52 -3.46
N LEU A 320 14.35 -24.03 -3.96
CA LEU A 320 13.33 -23.35 -3.14
C LEU A 320 12.24 -24.30 -2.62
N VAL A 321 12.01 -25.44 -3.28
CA VAL A 321 10.87 -26.35 -3.03
C VAL A 321 11.14 -27.45 -1.98
N THR A 322 12.27 -27.42 -1.25
CA THR A 322 12.60 -28.48 -0.29
C THR A 322 12.22 -28.14 1.15
N GLU A 323 10.92 -28.01 1.44
CA GLU A 323 10.43 -27.90 2.82
C GLU A 323 10.56 -29.21 3.62
N ASN A 324 10.92 -30.35 3.01
CA ASN A 324 11.09 -31.62 3.74
C ASN A 324 12.32 -32.47 3.39
N ALA A 325 13.18 -32.08 2.46
CA ALA A 325 14.42 -32.81 2.22
C ALA A 325 15.39 -32.01 1.34
N GLY A 326 16.44 -31.45 1.91
CA GLY A 326 17.60 -31.14 1.07
C GLY A 326 18.40 -29.93 1.50
N LYS A 327 19.69 -30.05 1.26
CA LYS A 327 20.69 -29.05 1.59
C LYS A 327 20.66 -27.93 0.54
N THR A 328 20.66 -26.67 0.94
CA THR A 328 20.83 -25.49 0.06
C THR A 328 22.23 -25.53 -0.57
N LEU A 329 22.33 -25.43 -1.90
CA LEU A 329 23.60 -25.36 -2.62
C LEU A 329 24.06 -23.91 -2.76
N VAL A 330 25.06 -23.49 -1.99
CA VAL A 330 25.68 -22.16 -2.08
C VAL A 330 27.13 -22.31 -2.55
N LYS A 331 27.47 -21.75 -3.71
CA LYS A 331 28.81 -21.86 -4.34
C LYS A 331 29.32 -23.30 -4.46
N GLY A 332 28.43 -24.25 -4.79
CA GLY A 332 28.78 -25.67 -4.92
C GLY A 332 28.88 -26.43 -3.59
N ILE A 333 28.65 -25.77 -2.45
CA ILE A 333 28.69 -26.37 -1.11
C ILE A 333 27.25 -26.55 -0.60
N LYS A 334 26.97 -27.73 -0.05
CA LYS A 334 25.65 -28.12 0.47
C LYS A 334 25.49 -27.74 1.95
N TYR A 335 24.64 -26.77 2.25
CA TYR A 335 24.30 -26.32 3.60
C TYR A 335 22.96 -26.87 4.07
N PRO A 336 22.74 -27.14 5.36
CA PRO A 336 21.41 -27.39 5.87
C PRO A 336 20.48 -26.21 5.57
N SER A 337 19.33 -26.48 4.95
CA SER A 337 18.32 -25.46 4.69
C SER A 337 17.67 -25.09 6.02
N ASN A 338 17.99 -23.91 6.53
CA ASN A 338 17.26 -23.26 7.61
C ASN A 338 16.86 -21.84 7.14
N ALA A 339 15.95 -21.19 7.86
CA ALA A 339 15.44 -19.87 7.50
C ALA A 339 16.56 -18.84 7.23
N ASN A 340 17.65 -18.89 8.00
CA ASN A 340 18.80 -17.98 7.82
C ASN A 340 19.61 -18.29 6.55
N THR A 341 19.77 -19.55 6.18
CA THR A 341 20.45 -19.96 4.94
C THR A 341 19.63 -19.61 3.70
N VAL A 342 18.31 -19.79 3.76
CA VAL A 342 17.38 -19.43 2.69
C VAL A 342 17.32 -17.91 2.54
N ASN A 343 17.20 -17.18 3.64
CA ASN A 343 17.17 -15.71 3.61
C ASN A 343 18.51 -15.15 3.09
N GLY A 344 19.65 -15.61 3.61
CA GLY A 344 20.96 -15.20 3.11
C GLY A 344 21.21 -15.52 1.63
N PHE A 345 20.62 -16.61 1.11
CA PHE A 345 20.65 -16.94 -0.31
C PHE A 345 19.73 -16.01 -1.13
N LEU A 346 18.50 -15.75 -0.66
CA LEU A 346 17.55 -14.84 -1.30
C LEU A 346 18.10 -13.39 -1.35
N THR A 347 18.65 -12.88 -0.24
CA THR A 347 19.30 -11.56 -0.20
C THR A 347 20.55 -11.49 -1.11
N SER A 348 21.33 -12.59 -1.18
CA SER A 348 22.47 -12.69 -2.11
C SER A 348 22.03 -12.72 -3.58
N LEU A 349 20.85 -13.27 -3.88
CA LEU A 349 20.31 -13.32 -5.23
C LEU A 349 19.71 -11.98 -5.62
N GLU A 350 18.90 -11.36 -4.75
CA GLU A 350 18.37 -10.02 -4.96
C GLU A 350 19.49 -9.02 -5.24
N SER A 351 20.53 -8.97 -4.41
CA SER A 351 21.70 -8.09 -4.66
C SER A 351 22.40 -8.39 -6.00
N THR A 352 22.52 -9.66 -6.39
CA THR A 352 23.13 -10.07 -7.66
C THR A 352 22.24 -9.68 -8.85
N PHE A 353 20.93 -9.83 -8.75
CA PHE A 353 19.97 -9.50 -9.78
C PHE A 353 19.75 -7.99 -9.91
N SER A 354 19.68 -7.24 -8.81
CA SER A 354 19.69 -5.77 -8.82
C SER A 354 20.94 -5.23 -9.51
N SER A 355 22.11 -5.85 -9.32
CA SER A 355 23.35 -5.44 -10.02
C SER A 355 23.32 -5.72 -11.53
N ARG A 356 22.62 -6.78 -11.96
CA ARG A 356 22.46 -7.13 -13.38
C ARG A 356 21.36 -6.31 -14.05
N LEU A 357 20.30 -5.96 -13.33
CA LEU A 357 19.26 -5.04 -13.76
C LEU A 357 19.83 -3.63 -13.94
N LEU A 358 20.62 -3.15 -12.98
CA LEU A 358 21.37 -1.88 -13.09
C LEU A 358 22.32 -1.88 -14.29
N LYS A 359 23.06 -2.97 -14.54
CA LYS A 359 23.92 -3.09 -15.73
C LYS A 359 23.18 -3.14 -17.07
N ARG A 360 21.92 -3.58 -17.09
CA ARG A 360 21.06 -3.60 -18.29
C ARG A 360 20.31 -2.30 -18.50
N LEU A 361 20.14 -1.49 -17.45
CA LEU A 361 19.54 -0.16 -17.52
C LEU A 361 20.61 0.92 -17.77
N SER A 362 21.90 0.61 -17.55
CA SER A 362 23.04 1.48 -17.84
C SER A 362 23.75 1.17 -19.18
N ALA A 363 23.17 0.31 -20.00
CA ALA A 363 23.63 -0.07 -21.35
C ALA A 363 22.47 0.13 -22.32
#